data_AF-A0A453B3F6-F1
#
_entry.id   AF-A0A453B3F6-F1
#
_cell.length_a   1.000
_cell.length_b   1.000
_cell.length_c   1.000
_cell.angle_alpha   90.00
_cell.angle_beta   90.00
_cell.angle_gamma   90.00
#
_symmetry.space_group_name_H-M   'P 1'
#
loop_
_entity.id
_entity.type
_entity.pdbx_description
1 polymer ?
#
loop_
_entity_poly.entity_id
_entity_poly.type
_entity_poly.pdbx_seq_one_letter_code
_entity_poly.pdbx_strand_id
1 'polypeptide(L)'
;MIFKLCNISTSLVSMLISGEVATARAAASCNTLMVLSFSASCKIEEVASSCNAIRFYQLYVFKNRDISATLVRRAESHGFKAIVLTVDTPMLGRREADIRNKYNFIFKVLLNILYNIMLFSFYIY
;
A
#
# COMPACT_ATOMS: atom_id res chain seq x y z
N MET A 1 -16.21 8.25 -14.41
CA MET A 1 -16.42 6.78 -14.39
C MET A 1 -16.22 6.33 -12.94
N ILE A 2 -17.32 6.09 -12.21
CA ILE A 2 -17.28 5.67 -10.80
C ILE A 2 -17.13 4.15 -10.80
N PHE A 3 -15.97 3.63 -10.43
CA PHE A 3 -15.78 2.19 -10.26
C PHE A 3 -16.58 1.71 -9.05
N LYS A 4 -17.58 0.83 -9.26
CA LYS A 4 -18.53 0.38 -8.23
C LYS A 4 -17.93 -0.62 -7.22
N LEU A 5 -16.83 -1.30 -7.54
CA LEU A 5 -16.12 -2.25 -6.68
C LEU A 5 -14.64 -2.21 -7.04
N CYS A 6 -13.77 -1.98 -6.06
CA CYS A 6 -12.31 -1.92 -6.21
C CYS A 6 -11.68 -2.89 -5.20
N ASN A 7 -10.78 -3.76 -5.67
CA ASN A 7 -10.00 -4.61 -4.76
C ASN A 7 -8.81 -3.82 -4.20
N ILE A 8 -8.88 -3.49 -2.92
CA ILE A 8 -7.76 -2.87 -2.20
C ILE A 8 -6.90 -4.01 -1.65
N SER A 9 -5.70 -4.16 -2.19
CA SER A 9 -4.70 -5.06 -1.63
C SER A 9 -4.27 -4.51 -0.27
N THR A 10 -4.54 -5.27 0.79
CA THR A 10 -4.07 -4.98 2.13
C THR A 10 -2.74 -5.67 2.37
N SER A 11 -1.93 -5.14 3.28
CA SER A 11 -0.60 -5.66 3.64
C SER A 11 -0.57 -7.11 4.12
N LEU A 12 -1.73 -7.72 4.37
CA LEU A 12 -1.88 -9.08 4.89
C LEU A 12 -2.14 -10.11 3.78
N VAL A 13 -2.43 -9.67 2.56
CA VAL A 13 -2.66 -10.58 1.42
C VAL A 13 -1.40 -11.41 1.13
N SER A 14 -0.22 -10.90 1.45
CA SER A 14 1.07 -11.60 1.35
C SER A 14 1.19 -12.87 2.20
N MET A 15 0.30 -13.09 3.18
CA MET A 15 0.26 -14.35 3.93
C MET A 15 -0.30 -15.51 3.10
N LEU A 16 -0.88 -15.22 1.94
CA LEU A 16 -1.29 -16.21 0.95
C LEU A 16 -0.11 -16.52 0.01
N ILE A 17 0.06 -17.78 -0.38
CA ILE A 17 1.20 -18.30 -1.18
C ILE A 17 1.48 -17.50 -2.46
N SER A 18 0.48 -16.84 -3.04
CA SER A 18 0.62 -16.02 -4.26
C SER A 18 0.31 -14.53 -4.06
N GLY A 19 0.04 -14.12 -2.82
CA GLY A 19 -0.06 -12.73 -2.37
C GLY A 19 -0.78 -11.76 -3.31
N GLU A 20 -0.12 -10.62 -3.51
CA GLU A 20 -0.61 -9.50 -4.28
C GLU A 20 -0.62 -9.79 -5.80
N VAL A 21 0.24 -10.69 -6.27
CA VAL A 21 0.26 -11.15 -7.67
C VAL A 21 -1.03 -11.91 -8.02
N ALA A 22 -1.50 -12.79 -7.15
CA ALA A 22 -2.79 -13.47 -7.35
C ALA A 22 -3.96 -12.48 -7.31
N THR A 23 -3.90 -11.48 -6.42
CA THR A 23 -4.93 -10.43 -6.34
C THR A 23 -4.97 -9.60 -7.63
N ALA A 24 -3.81 -9.26 -8.19
CA ALA A 24 -3.71 -8.53 -9.45
C ALA A 24 -4.33 -9.33 -10.61
N ARG A 25 -4.00 -10.62 -10.71
CA ARG A 25 -4.59 -11.51 -11.72
C ARG A 25 -6.09 -11.68 -11.54
N ALA A 26 -6.57 -11.83 -10.31
CA ALA A 26 -8.01 -11.91 -10.03
C ALA A 26 -8.72 -10.61 -10.43
N ALA A 27 -8.15 -9.44 -10.14
CA ALA A 27 -8.69 -8.16 -10.57
C ALA A 27 -8.77 -8.05 -12.10
N ALA A 28 -7.72 -8.51 -12.82
CA ALA A 28 -7.72 -8.59 -14.28
C ALA A 28 -8.86 -9.49 -14.79
N SER A 29 -9.00 -10.71 -14.25
CA SER A 29 -10.03 -11.67 -14.66
C SER A 29 -11.45 -11.18 -14.39
N CYS A 30 -11.64 -10.40 -13.32
CA CYS A 30 -12.93 -9.78 -12.98
C CYS A 30 -13.15 -8.42 -13.67
N ASN A 31 -12.26 -8.01 -14.57
CA ASN A 31 -12.28 -6.71 -15.25
C ASN A 31 -12.48 -5.53 -14.28
N THR A 32 -11.80 -5.59 -13.15
CA THR A 32 -11.82 -4.55 -12.11
C THR A 32 -10.41 -4.02 -11.83
N LEU A 33 -10.34 -2.96 -11.04
CA LEU A 33 -9.09 -2.34 -10.66
C LEU A 33 -8.54 -2.93 -9.36
N MET A 34 -7.22 -2.89 -9.24
CA MET A 34 -6.49 -3.23 -8.03
C MET A 34 -5.82 -1.98 -7.46
N VAL A 35 -5.91 -1.76 -6.16
CA VAL A 35 -5.07 -0.80 -5.44
C VAL A 35 -3.98 -1.59 -4.72
N LEU A 36 -2.71 -1.37 -5.04
CA LEU A 36 -1.58 -1.99 -4.36
C LEU A 36 -1.17 -1.14 -3.15
N SER A 37 -1.05 -1.73 -1.96
CA SER A 37 -0.56 -1.02 -0.77
C SER A 37 0.93 -0.72 -0.85
N PHE A 38 1.35 0.43 -0.31
CA PHE A 38 2.77 0.71 -0.08
C PHE A 38 3.45 -0.39 0.76
N SER A 39 2.72 -0.97 1.72
CA SER A 39 3.19 -2.04 2.59
C SER A 39 2.98 -3.45 2.02
N ALA A 40 2.79 -3.59 0.71
CA ALA A 40 2.74 -4.89 0.05
C ALA A 40 4.09 -5.63 0.17
N SER A 41 4.04 -6.97 0.21
CA SER A 41 5.26 -7.78 0.25
C SER A 41 5.84 -8.07 -1.14
N CYS A 42 4.99 -8.10 -2.17
CA CYS A 42 5.43 -8.16 -3.56
C CYS A 42 5.96 -6.80 -4.05
N LYS A 43 6.95 -6.83 -4.94
CA LYS A 43 7.48 -5.61 -5.57
C LYS A 43 6.49 -5.03 -6.57
N ILE A 44 6.53 -3.71 -6.76
CA ILE A 44 5.71 -2.98 -7.75
C ILE A 44 5.86 -3.61 -9.14
N GLU A 45 7.08 -4.01 -9.51
CA GLU A 45 7.42 -4.60 -10.80
C GLU A 45 6.86 -6.00 -11.00
N GLU A 46 6.88 -6.82 -9.95
CA GLU A 46 6.32 -8.17 -9.97
C GLU A 46 4.80 -8.11 -10.15
N VAL A 47 4.14 -7.20 -9.44
CA VAL A 47 2.69 -6.97 -9.60
C VAL A 47 2.39 -6.40 -10.98
N ALA A 48 3.21 -5.46 -11.47
CA ALA A 48 2.99 -4.84 -12.77
C ALA A 48 3.17 -5.80 -13.96
N SER A 49 4.14 -6.71 -13.86
CA SER A 49 4.39 -7.73 -14.87
C SER A 49 3.41 -8.91 -14.79
N SER A 50 2.73 -9.09 -13.66
CA SER A 50 1.84 -10.25 -13.45
C SER A 50 0.59 -10.28 -14.33
N CYS A 51 0.06 -9.11 -14.72
CA CYS A 51 -1.19 -8.99 -15.47
C CYS A 51 -1.43 -7.57 -16.03
N ASN A 52 -2.31 -7.48 -17.03
CA ASN A 52 -2.74 -6.21 -17.64
C ASN A 52 -4.03 -5.68 -17.01
N ALA A 53 -4.06 -5.50 -15.69
CA ALA A 53 -5.17 -4.84 -14.97
C ALA A 53 -4.91 -3.33 -14.79
N ILE A 54 -5.99 -2.55 -14.63
CA ILE A 54 -5.89 -1.17 -14.14
C ILE A 54 -5.45 -1.22 -12.68
N ARG A 55 -4.31 -0.61 -12.38
CA ARG A 55 -3.68 -0.63 -11.06
C ARG A 55 -3.46 0.77 -10.53
N PHE A 56 -3.83 1.00 -9.28
CA PHE A 56 -3.49 2.20 -8.52
C PHE A 56 -2.51 1.86 -7.39
N TYR A 57 -1.73 2.83 -6.96
CA TYR A 57 -0.73 2.64 -5.92
C TYR A 57 -1.11 3.46 -4.69
N GLN A 58 -1.33 2.80 -3.56
CA GLN A 58 -1.62 3.46 -2.29
C GLN A 58 -0.33 3.87 -1.60
N LEU A 59 -0.27 5.13 -1.14
CA LEU A 59 0.92 5.75 -0.56
C LEU A 59 0.58 6.56 0.69
N TYR A 60 1.49 6.55 1.66
CA TYR A 60 1.57 7.53 2.74
C TYR A 60 2.63 8.59 2.40
N VAL A 61 2.37 9.86 2.68
CA VAL A 61 3.41 10.89 2.49
C VAL A 61 4.43 10.81 3.62
N PHE A 62 5.63 10.32 3.31
CA PHE A 62 6.74 10.25 4.25
C PHE A 62 7.32 11.63 4.54
N LYS A 63 7.88 11.83 5.76
CA LYS A 63 8.64 13.05 6.11
C LYS A 63 9.67 13.39 5.05
N ASN A 64 10.46 12.40 4.64
CA ASN A 64 11.35 12.55 3.51
C ASN A 64 10.55 12.45 2.19
N ARG A 65 10.40 13.58 1.51
CA ARG A 65 9.64 13.68 0.26
C ARG A 65 10.33 12.97 -0.90
N ASP A 66 11.64 12.80 -0.87
CA ASP A 66 12.38 12.10 -1.93
C ASP A 66 11.99 10.62 -1.99
N ILE A 67 11.72 10.01 -0.83
CA ILE A 67 11.23 8.63 -0.75
C ILE A 67 9.85 8.53 -1.43
N SER A 68 8.93 9.43 -1.06
CA SER A 68 7.59 9.48 -1.64
C SER A 68 7.64 9.71 -3.15
N ALA A 69 8.46 10.67 -3.60
CA ALA A 69 8.65 10.97 -5.02
C ALA A 69 9.25 9.79 -5.79
N THR A 70 10.23 9.09 -5.21
CA THR A 70 10.84 7.90 -5.83
C THR A 70 9.81 6.78 -6.00
N LEU A 71 8.96 6.55 -5.01
CA LEU A 71 7.90 5.54 -5.07
C LEU A 71 6.84 5.88 -6.12
N VAL A 72 6.43 7.15 -6.20
CA VAL A 72 5.48 7.62 -7.23
C VAL A 72 6.07 7.42 -8.63
N ARG A 73 7.31 7.86 -8.87
CA ARG A 73 7.99 7.68 -10.17
C ARG A 73 8.10 6.20 -10.53
N ARG A 74 8.42 5.35 -9.55
CA ARG A 74 8.51 3.89 -9.73
C ARG A 74 7.16 3.27 -10.06
N ALA A 75 6.06 3.73 -9.45
CA ALA A 75 4.73 3.26 -9.80
C ALA A 75 4.33 3.71 -11.21
N GLU A 76 4.56 4.98 -11.54
CA GLU A 76 4.27 5.56 -12.85
C GLU A 76 5.02 4.84 -13.98
N SER A 77 6.32 4.57 -13.80
CA SER A 77 7.15 3.87 -14.78
C SER A 77 6.69 2.43 -15.05
N HIS A 78 5.91 1.84 -14.14
CA HIS A 78 5.34 0.48 -14.24
C HIS A 78 3.84 0.48 -14.57
N GLY A 79 3.33 1.61 -15.09
CA GLY A 79 2.01 1.71 -15.68
C GLY A 79 0.85 1.82 -14.69
N PHE A 80 1.13 2.13 -13.42
CA PHE A 80 0.09 2.47 -12.46
C PHE A 80 -0.61 3.76 -12.89
N LYS A 81 -1.95 3.78 -12.81
CA LYS A 81 -2.78 4.83 -13.40
C LYS A 81 -3.17 5.94 -12.44
N ALA A 82 -3.04 5.72 -11.14
CA ALA A 82 -3.29 6.74 -10.13
C ALA A 82 -2.56 6.40 -8.82
N ILE A 83 -2.40 7.44 -7.99
CA ILE A 83 -1.92 7.34 -6.62
C ILE A 83 -3.11 7.52 -5.67
N VAL A 84 -3.28 6.59 -4.74
CA VAL A 84 -4.28 6.67 -3.67
C VAL A 84 -3.57 7.15 -2.41
N LEU A 85 -3.80 8.41 -2.03
CA LEU A 85 -3.14 8.99 -0.88
C LEU A 85 -3.93 8.72 0.41
N THR A 86 -3.27 8.10 1.38
CA THR A 86 -3.86 7.86 2.70
C THR A 86 -3.50 9.01 3.65
N VAL A 87 -4.51 9.76 4.08
CA VAL A 87 -4.38 10.99 4.89
C VAL A 87 -4.96 10.88 6.30
N ASP A 88 -5.69 9.80 6.58
CA ASP A 88 -6.46 9.58 7.81
C ASP A 88 -5.65 8.92 8.94
N THR A 89 -4.43 8.47 8.64
CA THR A 89 -3.60 7.67 9.55
C THR A 89 -2.32 8.43 9.91
N PRO A 90 -2.39 9.51 10.71
CA PRO A 90 -1.19 10.18 11.22
C PRO A 90 -0.45 9.30 12.23
N MET A 91 -1.18 8.40 12.88
CA MET A 91 -0.74 7.46 13.92
C MET A 91 -1.44 6.12 13.71
N LEU A 92 -0.79 5.01 14.05
CA LEU A 92 -1.40 3.69 13.96
C LEU A 92 -2.47 3.56 15.03
N GLY A 93 -3.64 3.09 14.62
CA GLY A 93 -4.69 2.70 15.54
C GLY A 93 -4.20 1.59 16.48
N ARG A 94 -4.58 1.69 17.75
CA ARG A 94 -4.27 0.70 18.77
C ARG A 94 -5.13 -0.55 18.56
N ARG A 95 -4.58 -1.57 17.90
CA ARG A 95 -5.25 -2.85 17.68
C ARG A 95 -4.95 -3.81 18.82
N GLU A 96 -5.89 -3.93 19.76
CA GLU A 96 -5.74 -4.80 20.95
C GLU A 96 -5.45 -6.28 20.60
N ALA A 97 -5.99 -6.78 19.49
CA ALA A 97 -5.71 -8.13 19.02
C ALA A 97 -4.23 -8.31 18.64
N ASP A 98 -3.62 -7.33 17.98
CA ASP A 98 -2.21 -7.37 17.58
C ASP A 98 -1.28 -7.34 18.80
N ILE A 99 -1.66 -6.57 19.83
CA ILE A 99 -0.96 -6.50 21.12
C ILE A 99 -1.04 -7.84 21.85
N ARG A 100 -2.25 -8.41 21.99
CA ARG A 100 -2.44 -9.70 22.67
C ARG A 100 -1.72 -10.84 21.95
N ASN A 101 -1.74 -10.84 20.62
CA ASN A 101 -1.14 -11.89 19.81
C ASN A 101 0.37 -11.68 19.56
N LYS A 102 1.00 -10.68 20.19
CA LYS A 102 2.43 -10.33 20.05
C LYS A 102 2.87 -10.30 18.58
N TYR A 103 2.08 -9.65 17.74
CA TYR A 103 2.30 -9.64 16.29
C TYR A 103 3.56 -8.83 15.93
N ASN A 104 4.71 -9.52 15.89
CA ASN A 104 6.04 -8.89 15.81
C ASN A 104 6.51 -8.52 14.38
N PHE A 105 5.91 -9.13 13.35
CA PHE A 105 6.39 -9.00 11.95
C PHE A 105 6.23 -7.57 11.37
N ILE A 106 5.35 -6.76 11.97
CA ILE A 106 4.93 -5.45 11.48
C ILE A 106 5.57 -4.31 12.30
N PHE A 107 5.98 -4.56 13.55
CA PHE A 107 6.26 -3.47 14.49
C PHE A 107 7.46 -2.59 14.11
N LYS A 108 8.54 -3.14 13.54
CA LYS A 108 9.78 -2.38 13.24
C LYS A 108 9.70 -1.51 11.99
N VAL A 109 9.12 -2.04 10.91
CA VAL A 109 8.89 -1.28 9.65
C VAL A 109 7.80 -0.24 9.88
N LEU A 110 6.73 -0.60 10.58
CA LEU A 110 5.65 0.34 10.89
C LEU A 110 6.02 1.40 11.92
N LEU A 111 6.89 1.12 12.90
CA LEU A 111 7.44 2.17 13.78
C LEU A 111 8.16 3.26 12.98
N ASN A 112 8.90 2.87 11.94
CA ASN A 112 9.66 3.82 11.14
C ASN A 112 8.73 4.65 10.22
N ILE A 113 7.68 4.02 9.67
CA ILE A 113 6.62 4.71 8.92
C ILE A 113 5.87 5.68 9.85
N LEU A 114 5.50 5.23 11.05
CA LEU A 114 4.86 6.06 12.07
C LEU A 114 5.71 7.24 12.48
N TYR A 115 6.98 7.04 12.79
CA TYR A 115 7.86 8.12 13.22
C TYR A 115 7.96 9.20 12.13
N ASN A 116 7.99 8.79 10.86
CA ASN A 116 8.04 9.71 9.72
C ASN A 116 6.69 10.38 9.41
N ILE A 117 5.54 9.75 9.69
CA ILE A 117 4.22 10.37 9.51
C ILE A 117 3.87 11.27 10.72
N MET A 118 4.22 10.83 11.93
CA MET A 118 3.96 11.52 13.20
C MET A 118 4.63 12.89 13.27
N LEU A 119 5.86 13.00 12.77
CA LEU A 119 6.57 14.29 12.65
C LEU A 119 5.91 15.26 11.65
N PHE A 120 5.07 14.78 10.73
CA PHE A 120 4.30 15.65 9.84
C PHE A 120 3.07 16.22 10.55
N SER A 121 2.41 15.43 11.40
CA SER A 121 1.26 15.91 12.20
C SER A 121 1.67 16.92 13.29
N PHE A 122 2.93 16.87 13.77
CA PHE A 122 3.50 17.88 14.68
C PHE A 122 3.96 19.17 13.98
N TYR A 123 4.07 19.19 12.65
CA TYR A 123 4.46 20.37 11.86
C TYR A 123 3.26 21.11 11.22
N ILE A 124 2.04 20.61 11.47
CA ILE A 124 0.77 21.20 10.97
C ILE A 124 0.01 21.91 12.11
N TYR A 125 0.55 21.94 13.34
CA TYR A 125 0.05 22.75 14.45
C TYR A 125 1.11 23.74 14.91
#